data_AF-A0A537VHH3-F1
#
_entry.id   AF-A0A537VHH3-F1
#
_cell.length_a   1.000
_cell.length_b   1.000
_cell.length_c   1.000
_cell.angle_alpha   90.00
_cell.angle_beta   90.00
_cell.angle_gamma   90.00
#
_symmetry.space_group_name_H-M   'P 1'
#
loop_
_entity.id
_entity.type
_entity.pdbx_description
1 polymer ?
#
loop_
_entity_poly.entity_id
_entity_poly.type
_entity_poly.pdbx_seq_one_letter_code
_entity_poly.pdbx_strand_id
1 'polypeptide(L)'
;MDAELADKVALVTGAGSPTGIGFATARIMGREGAALALCSTTERIHERAADLHGGGMRAAGFVADLTDRAQVREMVDAVVEAFGRIDVLVNNAGMVHVGMDGQPGGPFLDLSDADWDLDLRLNLETAYAVTRAAVPGMAQRGWGRVVMVSSVTGSVATNPGSAGYAAAKAGMDGLMRTVALEVGQAGVTVNSVAPGWIATGSQLPEEAAAGVHTPVGRSQRPRLRTIVLAGVTLVIVLTCVRLGFWQLARLHGREAANAGIAAAQAAPPLPLPTLLAGTPDPTSLRFRRSLATGTYDPTHEVLLYGRSSAEGEPGDQVLTPLRLADGTGLVVDRGWIPLNQGVPVAGEAAVPTGTVTVAGVLFPPDAVAAPTGTPSPVQRITKVDLGQIGAQLPYPIVPVYLLLQNQRPSQRGALPELPPLPPLTNGPHLSYALQWFSFATIAIVGYVVLLRRDRRDEVAAVAPPGGEEV
;
A
#
# COMPACT_ATOMS: atom_id res chain seq x y z
N MET A 1 6.46 22.04 1.89
CA MET A 1 7.68 21.95 1.08
C MET A 1 8.18 23.36 1.00
N ASP A 2 9.36 23.60 1.54
CA ASP A 2 10.02 24.89 1.44
C ASP A 2 10.39 25.09 -0.03
N ALA A 3 10.00 26.21 -0.61
CA ALA A 3 10.20 26.50 -2.03
C ALA A 3 11.71 26.66 -2.32
N GLU A 4 12.33 25.68 -2.96
CA GLU A 4 13.80 25.60 -3.09
C GLU A 4 14.41 26.74 -3.94
N LEU A 5 13.60 27.35 -4.81
CA LEU A 5 13.98 28.45 -5.69
C LEU A 5 13.31 29.77 -5.31
N ALA A 6 12.83 29.91 -4.06
CA ALA A 6 12.33 31.17 -3.55
C ALA A 6 13.36 32.29 -3.78
N ASP A 7 12.86 33.43 -4.26
CA ASP A 7 13.67 34.59 -4.63
C ASP A 7 14.78 34.24 -5.63
N LYS A 8 14.55 33.38 -6.62
CA LYS A 8 15.53 33.13 -7.69
C LYS A 8 15.02 33.54 -9.07
N VAL A 9 15.97 34.12 -9.81
CA VAL A 9 16.02 34.52 -11.22
C VAL A 9 16.18 33.40 -12.27
N ALA A 10 15.16 32.71 -12.81
CA ALA A 10 15.41 31.64 -13.79
C ALA A 10 15.16 32.06 -15.25
N LEU A 11 16.22 32.12 -16.08
CA LEU A 11 16.13 32.27 -17.53
C LEU A 11 16.13 30.89 -18.21
N VAL A 12 15.07 30.58 -18.96
CA VAL A 12 14.91 29.32 -19.70
C VAL A 12 14.76 29.61 -21.20
N THR A 13 15.76 29.19 -21.98
CA THR A 13 15.75 29.37 -23.44
C THR A 13 15.01 28.24 -24.16
N GLY A 14 14.45 28.50 -25.34
CA GLY A 14 13.71 27.48 -26.10
C GLY A 14 12.41 27.02 -25.43
N ALA A 15 11.76 27.90 -24.67
CA ALA A 15 10.57 27.57 -23.89
C ALA A 15 9.24 27.79 -24.65
N GLY A 16 9.29 28.01 -25.97
CA GLY A 16 8.12 28.38 -26.78
C GLY A 16 7.09 27.26 -27.01
N SER A 17 7.46 25.98 -26.82
CA SER A 17 6.55 24.86 -27.03
C SER A 17 5.85 24.44 -25.72
N PRO A 18 4.50 24.35 -25.68
CA PRO A 18 3.75 23.93 -24.49
C PRO A 18 4.10 22.52 -24.00
N THR A 19 4.58 21.66 -24.90
CA THR A 19 4.94 20.26 -24.61
C THR A 19 6.44 20.01 -24.65
N GLY A 20 7.25 21.07 -24.79
CA GLY A 20 8.71 21.00 -24.84
C GLY A 20 9.35 20.91 -23.45
N ILE A 21 10.61 20.46 -23.42
CA ILE A 21 11.42 20.33 -22.20
C ILE A 21 11.60 21.70 -21.51
N GLY A 22 11.88 22.75 -22.29
CA GLY A 22 12.05 24.11 -21.77
C GLY A 22 10.84 24.61 -20.97
N PHE A 23 9.63 24.56 -21.55
CA PHE A 23 8.43 25.03 -20.87
C PHE A 23 8.07 24.17 -19.65
N ALA A 24 8.24 22.85 -19.75
CA ALA A 24 8.06 21.95 -18.61
C ALA A 24 9.02 22.26 -17.46
N THR A 25 10.28 22.57 -17.78
CA THR A 25 11.33 22.96 -16.81
C THR A 25 10.95 24.28 -16.13
N ALA A 26 10.57 25.29 -16.90
CA ALA A 26 10.15 26.58 -16.37
C ALA A 26 8.97 26.46 -15.40
N ARG A 27 7.95 25.66 -15.75
CA ARG A 27 6.79 25.41 -14.88
C ARG A 27 7.18 24.74 -13.56
N ILE A 28 8.12 23.80 -13.58
CA ILE A 28 8.63 23.16 -12.34
C ILE A 28 9.36 24.20 -11.50
N MET A 29 10.25 25.01 -12.10
CA MET A 29 10.98 26.06 -11.37
C MET A 29 10.06 27.13 -10.77
N GLY A 30 8.99 27.51 -11.48
CA GLY A 30 8.00 28.47 -10.97
C GLY A 30 7.23 27.93 -9.77
N ARG A 31 6.90 26.63 -9.76
CA ARG A 31 6.26 25.97 -8.60
C ARG A 31 7.19 25.93 -7.38
N GLU A 32 8.50 25.88 -7.61
CA GLU A 32 9.53 26.00 -6.57
C GLU A 32 9.84 27.46 -6.19
N GLY A 33 9.06 28.44 -6.68
CA GLY A 33 9.11 29.83 -6.25
C GLY A 33 10.01 30.76 -7.08
N ALA A 34 10.58 30.27 -8.20
CA ALA A 34 11.40 31.12 -9.07
C ALA A 34 10.55 32.15 -9.83
N ALA A 35 11.10 33.34 -10.08
CA ALA A 35 10.63 34.18 -11.16
C ALA A 35 11.23 33.69 -12.48
N LEU A 36 10.44 33.70 -13.55
CA LEU A 36 10.77 33.02 -14.80
C LEU A 36 10.92 34.04 -15.94
N ALA A 37 12.07 34.02 -16.59
CA ALA A 37 12.28 34.63 -17.90
C ALA A 37 12.28 33.53 -18.96
N LEU A 38 11.33 33.57 -19.89
CA LEU A 38 11.16 32.57 -20.93
C LEU A 38 11.61 33.16 -22.26
N CYS A 39 12.45 32.45 -23.00
CA CYS A 39 12.88 32.90 -24.33
C CYS A 39 12.46 31.94 -25.44
N SER A 40 11.98 32.49 -26.56
CA SER A 40 11.84 31.77 -27.83
C SER A 40 12.00 32.72 -29.02
N THR A 41 12.12 32.16 -30.23
CA THR A 41 12.31 32.95 -31.46
C THR A 41 11.06 33.68 -31.95
N THR A 42 9.89 33.43 -31.35
CA THR A 42 8.63 34.04 -31.80
C THR A 42 7.79 34.54 -30.63
N GLU A 43 6.85 35.42 -30.95
CA GLU A 43 5.88 36.06 -30.04
C GLU A 43 5.05 35.08 -29.21
N ARG A 44 4.96 33.80 -29.62
CA ARG A 44 4.28 32.74 -28.85
C ARG A 44 4.81 32.60 -27.41
N ILE A 45 6.02 33.08 -27.16
CA ILE A 45 6.61 33.05 -25.82
C ILE A 45 5.81 33.87 -24.81
N HIS A 46 5.10 34.92 -25.26
CA HIS A 46 4.22 35.71 -24.41
C HIS A 46 2.99 34.93 -23.98
N GLU A 47 2.44 34.06 -24.83
CA GLU A 47 1.38 33.12 -24.43
C GLU A 47 1.88 32.14 -23.36
N ARG A 48 3.11 31.63 -23.50
CA ARG A 48 3.71 30.73 -22.50
C ARG A 48 3.89 31.43 -21.16
N ALA A 49 4.34 32.69 -21.17
CA ALA A 49 4.47 33.51 -19.96
C ALA A 49 3.10 33.79 -19.32
N ALA A 50 2.06 34.06 -20.13
CA ALA A 50 0.70 34.25 -19.67
C ALA A 50 0.12 32.99 -19.01
N ASP A 51 0.35 31.81 -19.58
CA ASP A 51 -0.08 30.52 -19.01
C ASP A 51 0.52 30.31 -17.60
N LEU A 52 1.80 30.64 -17.41
CA LEU A 52 2.44 30.52 -16.10
C LEU A 52 1.93 31.58 -15.10
N HIS A 53 1.68 32.81 -15.57
CA HIS A 53 1.04 33.84 -14.76
C HIS A 53 -0.36 33.43 -14.27
N GLY A 54 -1.18 32.83 -15.14
CA GLY A 54 -2.48 32.28 -14.77
C GLY A 54 -2.40 31.20 -13.69
N GLY A 55 -1.28 30.49 -13.62
CA GLY A 55 -0.94 29.56 -12.54
C GLY A 55 -0.36 30.19 -11.27
N GLY A 56 -0.37 31.52 -11.14
CA GLY A 56 0.15 32.25 -9.98
C GLY A 56 1.68 32.38 -9.94
N MET A 57 2.38 32.06 -11.03
CA MET A 57 3.84 32.17 -11.11
C MET A 57 4.25 33.54 -11.71
N ARG A 58 5.39 34.08 -11.26
CA ARG A 58 5.96 35.31 -11.84
C ARG A 58 6.72 34.97 -13.13
N ALA A 59 6.23 35.33 -14.31
CA ALA A 59 6.87 34.91 -15.57
C ALA A 59 6.81 35.95 -16.72
N ALA A 60 7.91 36.30 -17.37
CA ALA A 60 7.89 37.15 -18.57
C ALA A 60 8.51 36.45 -19.79
N GLY A 61 7.93 36.72 -20.96
CA GLY A 61 8.41 36.20 -22.23
C GLY A 61 9.31 37.22 -22.95
N PHE A 62 10.37 36.74 -23.58
CA PHE A 62 11.35 37.53 -24.33
C PHE A 62 11.57 36.89 -25.70
N VAL A 63 11.27 37.63 -26.76
CA VAL A 63 11.53 37.19 -28.13
C VAL A 63 12.98 37.49 -28.48
N ALA A 64 13.74 36.46 -28.87
CA ALA A 64 15.10 36.64 -29.35
C ALA A 64 15.52 35.47 -30.25
N ASP A 65 16.19 35.80 -31.35
CA ASP A 65 17.00 34.83 -32.09
C ASP A 65 18.36 34.68 -31.41
N LEU A 66 18.59 33.53 -30.80
CA LEU A 66 19.81 33.25 -30.05
C LEU A 66 21.03 33.00 -30.94
N THR A 67 20.85 32.91 -32.26
CA THR A 67 21.95 32.88 -33.22
C THR A 67 22.53 34.27 -33.46
N ASP A 68 21.79 35.33 -33.11
CA ASP A 68 22.24 36.71 -33.14
C ASP A 68 22.76 37.16 -31.77
N ARG A 69 24.06 37.42 -31.70
CA ARG A 69 24.73 37.82 -30.46
C ARG A 69 24.28 39.18 -29.95
N ALA A 70 23.75 40.07 -30.81
CA ALA A 70 23.20 41.35 -30.38
C ALA A 70 21.87 41.14 -29.65
N GLN A 71 20.95 40.38 -30.25
CA GLN A 71 19.67 40.03 -29.63
C GLN A 71 19.84 39.25 -28.32
N VAL A 72 20.87 38.38 -28.22
CA VAL A 72 21.18 37.71 -26.94
C VAL A 72 21.54 38.71 -25.84
N ARG A 73 22.36 39.73 -26.15
CA ARG A 73 22.74 40.76 -25.16
C ARG A 73 21.53 41.59 -24.76
N GLU A 74 20.76 42.07 -25.74
CA GLU A 74 19.54 42.84 -25.51
C GLU A 74 18.53 42.07 -24.66
N MET A 75 18.34 40.77 -24.94
CA MET A 75 17.45 39.91 -24.16
C MET A 75 17.95 39.71 -22.72
N VAL A 76 19.25 39.47 -22.52
CA VAL A 76 19.82 39.34 -21.17
C VAL A 76 19.69 40.64 -20.39
N ASP A 77 19.97 41.79 -21.02
CA ASP A 77 19.83 43.11 -20.40
C ASP A 77 18.36 43.38 -20.04
N ALA A 78 17.41 43.08 -20.94
CA ALA A 78 15.98 43.22 -20.67
C ALA A 78 15.50 42.30 -19.53
N VAL A 79 16.04 41.08 -19.42
CA VAL A 79 15.75 40.18 -18.30
C VAL A 79 16.28 40.74 -16.99
N VAL A 80 17.50 41.28 -16.98
CA VAL A 80 18.08 41.92 -15.80
C VAL A 80 17.33 43.20 -15.43
N GLU A 81 16.86 43.99 -16.40
CA GLU A 81 16.03 45.16 -16.14
C GLU A 81 14.68 44.75 -15.50
N ALA A 82 14.03 43.73 -16.07
CA ALA A 82 12.71 43.27 -15.60
C ALA A 82 12.75 42.59 -14.21
N PHE A 83 13.82 41.85 -13.91
CA PHE A 83 13.87 40.97 -12.73
C PHE A 83 15.02 41.29 -11.76
N GLY A 84 15.90 42.23 -12.11
CA GLY A 84 17.08 42.65 -11.36
C GLY A 84 18.29 41.71 -11.47
N ARG A 85 18.10 40.45 -11.86
CA ARG A 85 19.18 39.45 -11.94
C ARG A 85 18.79 38.22 -12.75
N ILE A 86 19.79 37.37 -13.01
CA ILE A 86 19.62 35.99 -13.52
C ILE A 86 20.45 35.07 -12.63
N ASP A 87 19.78 34.22 -11.87
CA ASP A 87 20.39 33.30 -10.90
C ASP A 87 20.53 31.88 -11.49
N VAL A 88 19.53 31.44 -12.24
CA VAL A 88 19.51 30.14 -12.91
C VAL A 88 19.40 30.36 -14.42
N LEU A 89 20.26 29.72 -15.19
CA LEU A 89 20.20 29.69 -16.66
C LEU A 89 19.98 28.25 -17.12
N VAL A 90 18.95 28.03 -17.92
CA VAL A 90 18.70 26.76 -18.62
C VAL A 90 18.86 27.00 -20.12
N ASN A 91 19.97 26.56 -20.67
CA ASN A 91 20.22 26.55 -22.11
C ASN A 91 19.53 25.34 -22.75
N ASN A 92 18.27 25.52 -23.11
CA ASN A 92 17.44 24.48 -23.73
C ASN A 92 17.16 24.71 -25.22
N ALA A 93 17.33 25.93 -25.74
CA ALA A 93 17.15 26.21 -27.16
C ALA A 93 18.05 25.34 -28.05
N GLY A 94 17.48 24.80 -29.14
CA GLY A 94 18.16 23.97 -30.14
C GLY A 94 17.18 23.01 -30.84
N MET A 95 17.72 22.22 -31.78
CA MET A 95 17.09 21.13 -32.56
C MET A 95 15.89 21.50 -33.44
N VAL A 96 14.84 22.11 -32.89
CA VAL A 96 13.63 22.45 -33.65
C VAL A 96 13.35 23.94 -33.54
N HIS A 97 13.33 24.60 -34.69
CA HIS A 97 13.00 26.00 -34.85
C HIS A 97 11.74 26.14 -35.68
N VAL A 98 10.92 27.14 -35.37
CA VAL A 98 9.71 27.46 -36.14
C VAL A 98 9.96 28.82 -36.77
N GLY A 99 9.79 28.91 -38.09
CA GLY A 99 10.05 30.12 -38.87
C GLY A 99 11.30 30.07 -39.78
N MET A 100 11.98 28.92 -39.88
CA MET A 100 13.02 28.66 -40.89
C MET A 100 12.59 27.48 -41.78
N ASP A 101 12.76 27.61 -43.09
CA ASP A 101 12.48 26.56 -44.06
C ASP A 101 13.65 25.55 -44.09
N GLY A 102 13.34 24.28 -43.85
CA GLY A 102 14.32 23.18 -43.82
C GLY A 102 14.79 22.80 -42.41
N GLN A 103 14.98 21.50 -42.17
CA GLN A 103 15.71 20.99 -41.02
C GLN A 103 17.14 20.70 -41.48
N PRO A 104 18.18 21.32 -40.89
CA PRO A 104 19.55 20.95 -41.19
C PRO A 104 19.77 19.49 -40.80
N GLY A 105 20.46 18.75 -41.67
CA GLY A 105 20.71 17.32 -41.51
C GLY A 105 20.59 16.55 -42.82
N GLY A 106 21.09 15.31 -42.80
CA GLY A 106 21.17 14.47 -43.98
C GLY A 106 22.46 13.66 -44.00
N PRO A 107 22.55 12.60 -44.84
CA PRO A 107 23.73 11.76 -44.92
C PRO A 107 25.00 12.60 -45.01
N PHE A 108 26.07 12.20 -44.32
CA PHE A 108 27.29 13.00 -44.20
C PHE A 108 27.90 13.40 -45.56
N LEU A 109 27.72 12.56 -46.59
CA LEU A 109 28.21 12.84 -47.94
C LEU A 109 27.47 13.99 -48.65
N ASP A 110 26.25 14.29 -48.21
CA ASP A 110 25.38 15.31 -48.79
C ASP A 110 25.26 16.55 -47.87
N LEU A 111 25.94 16.54 -46.72
CA LEU A 111 25.90 17.64 -45.76
C LEU A 111 26.67 18.85 -46.32
N SER A 112 25.96 19.94 -46.59
CA SER A 112 26.59 21.18 -47.05
C SER A 112 27.30 21.89 -45.90
N ASP A 113 28.33 22.68 -46.22
CA ASP A 113 29.01 23.53 -45.23
C ASP A 113 28.03 24.51 -44.55
N ALA A 114 27.03 25.00 -45.29
CA ALA A 114 26.02 25.89 -44.76
C ALA A 114 25.10 25.19 -43.74
N ASP A 115 24.68 23.95 -44.01
CA ASP A 115 23.87 23.16 -43.08
C ASP A 115 24.69 22.74 -41.85
N TRP A 116 25.96 22.41 -42.04
CA TRP A 116 26.90 22.16 -40.95
C TRP A 116 27.04 23.38 -40.02
N ASP A 117 27.31 24.54 -40.59
CA ASP A 117 27.46 25.79 -39.84
C ASP A 117 26.15 26.16 -39.12
N LEU A 118 25.01 25.93 -39.77
CA LEU A 118 23.70 26.16 -39.17
C LEU A 118 23.46 25.22 -37.98
N ASP A 119 23.79 23.93 -38.11
CA ASP A 119 23.65 22.94 -37.04
C ASP A 119 24.46 23.35 -35.79
N LEU A 120 25.72 23.75 -35.98
CA LEU A 120 26.57 24.24 -34.90
C LEU A 120 26.02 25.52 -34.29
N ARG A 121 25.56 26.45 -35.13
CA ARG A 121 25.04 27.75 -34.68
C ARG A 121 23.80 27.56 -33.80
N LEU A 122 22.85 26.74 -34.23
CA LEU A 122 21.60 26.49 -33.53
C LEU A 122 21.79 25.68 -32.24
N ASN A 123 22.66 24.68 -32.26
CA ASN A 123 22.75 23.70 -31.17
C ASN A 123 23.90 23.92 -30.20
N LEU A 124 24.94 24.68 -30.57
CA LEU A 124 26.11 24.97 -29.71
C LEU A 124 26.29 26.47 -29.48
N GLU A 125 26.29 27.28 -30.53
CA GLU A 125 26.60 28.71 -30.38
C GLU A 125 25.53 29.47 -29.58
N THR A 126 24.25 29.09 -29.70
CA THR A 126 23.17 29.66 -28.88
C THR A 126 23.46 29.52 -27.38
N ALA A 127 23.83 28.32 -26.93
CA ALA A 127 24.17 28.04 -25.54
C ALA A 127 25.44 28.80 -25.11
N TYR A 128 26.45 28.88 -25.98
CA TYR A 128 27.64 29.69 -25.72
C TYR A 128 27.30 31.17 -25.55
N ALA A 129 26.54 31.75 -26.47
CA ALA A 129 26.22 33.18 -26.48
C ALA A 129 25.47 33.60 -25.21
N VAL A 130 24.43 32.85 -24.83
CA VAL A 130 23.62 33.15 -23.64
C VAL A 130 24.44 32.95 -22.36
N THR A 131 25.24 31.88 -22.28
CA THR A 131 26.12 31.63 -21.14
C THR A 131 27.13 32.76 -20.96
N ARG A 132 27.77 33.19 -22.05
CA ARG A 132 28.74 34.29 -22.04
C ARG A 132 28.11 35.61 -21.55
N ALA A 133 26.85 35.85 -21.87
CA ALA A 133 26.14 37.06 -21.45
C ALA A 133 25.68 36.98 -19.97
N ALA A 134 25.17 35.85 -19.50
CA ALA A 134 24.56 35.75 -18.17
C ALA A 134 25.55 35.44 -17.03
N VAL A 135 26.57 34.61 -17.29
CA VAL A 135 27.48 34.10 -16.24
C VAL A 135 28.30 35.19 -15.53
N PRO A 136 28.79 36.26 -16.19
CA PRO A 136 29.52 37.31 -15.50
C PRO A 136 28.72 37.93 -14.32
N GLY A 137 27.43 38.17 -14.51
CA GLY A 137 26.56 38.68 -13.44
C GLY A 137 26.39 37.70 -12.29
N MET A 138 26.30 36.39 -12.57
CA MET A 138 26.24 35.35 -11.54
C MET A 138 27.54 35.29 -10.71
N ALA A 139 28.68 35.31 -11.39
CA ALA A 139 30.00 35.27 -10.75
C ALA A 139 30.25 36.48 -9.85
N GLN A 140 29.87 37.69 -10.30
CA GLN A 140 29.95 38.91 -9.49
C GLN A 140 29.14 38.81 -8.18
N ARG A 141 28.00 38.13 -8.22
CA ARG A 141 27.15 37.93 -7.04
C ARG A 141 27.55 36.74 -6.17
N GLY A 142 28.51 35.93 -6.60
CA GLY A 142 28.94 34.73 -5.87
C GLY A 142 27.96 33.56 -5.94
N TRP A 143 26.96 33.60 -6.84
CA TRP A 143 25.96 32.55 -6.95
C TRP A 143 25.38 32.45 -8.37
N GLY A 144 25.34 31.22 -8.90
CA GLY A 144 24.64 30.92 -10.15
C GLY A 144 24.50 29.43 -10.42
N ARG A 145 23.47 29.04 -11.17
CA ARG A 145 23.26 27.67 -11.65
C ARG A 145 23.02 27.69 -13.15
N VAL A 146 23.90 27.07 -13.91
CA VAL A 146 23.75 26.91 -15.37
C VAL A 146 23.51 25.43 -15.68
N VAL A 147 22.46 25.17 -16.45
CA VAL A 147 22.11 23.84 -16.95
C VAL A 147 22.10 23.89 -18.48
N MET A 148 22.94 23.06 -19.08
CA MET A 148 22.97 22.83 -20.52
C MET A 148 22.07 21.63 -20.85
N VAL A 149 21.14 21.76 -21.78
CA VAL A 149 20.36 20.63 -22.29
C VAL A 149 21.07 20.08 -23.53
N SER A 150 21.97 19.12 -23.31
CA SER A 150 22.72 18.45 -24.37
C SER A 150 21.89 17.31 -24.98
N SER A 151 22.50 16.16 -25.27
CA SER A 151 21.85 14.95 -25.80
C SER A 151 22.74 13.74 -25.59
N VAL A 152 22.15 12.55 -25.50
CA VAL A 152 22.91 11.30 -25.66
C VAL A 152 23.48 11.16 -27.07
N THR A 153 22.82 11.74 -28.07
CA THR A 153 23.31 11.83 -29.45
C THR A 153 24.49 12.81 -29.50
N GLY A 154 25.65 12.31 -29.92
CA GLY A 154 26.94 13.01 -29.90
C GLY A 154 27.86 12.53 -28.79
N SER A 155 27.39 12.59 -27.53
CA SER A 155 28.22 12.28 -26.36
C SER A 155 28.34 10.79 -26.05
N VAL A 156 27.30 10.00 -26.34
CA VAL A 156 27.21 8.57 -25.96
C VAL A 156 26.76 7.67 -27.12
N ALA A 157 25.87 8.17 -27.99
CA ALA A 157 25.31 7.46 -29.13
C ALA A 157 25.23 8.39 -30.35
N THR A 158 24.84 7.87 -31.52
CA THR A 158 24.61 8.70 -32.72
C THR A 158 23.62 8.06 -33.69
N ASN A 159 23.13 8.84 -34.66
CA ASN A 159 22.27 8.36 -35.75
C ASN A 159 22.79 8.85 -37.11
N PRO A 160 22.54 8.10 -38.20
CA PRO A 160 22.76 8.60 -39.55
C PRO A 160 22.08 9.95 -39.75
N GLY A 161 22.74 10.85 -40.46
CA GLY A 161 22.19 12.16 -40.78
C GLY A 161 22.39 13.26 -39.74
N SER A 162 22.95 12.93 -38.56
CA SER A 162 23.03 13.85 -37.42
C SER A 162 24.43 14.43 -37.14
N ALA A 163 25.33 14.45 -38.13
CA ALA A 163 26.75 14.78 -37.91
C ALA A 163 26.96 16.15 -37.25
N GLY A 164 26.34 17.22 -37.77
CA GLY A 164 26.42 18.57 -37.20
C GLY A 164 25.79 18.65 -35.81
N TYR A 165 24.56 18.16 -35.65
CA TYR A 165 23.88 18.06 -34.36
C TYR A 165 24.69 17.30 -33.29
N ALA A 166 25.21 16.12 -33.63
CA ALA A 166 26.00 15.28 -32.74
C ALA A 166 27.30 15.98 -32.32
N ALA A 167 28.00 16.62 -33.27
CA ALA A 167 29.19 17.42 -32.98
C ALA A 167 28.86 18.60 -32.04
N ALA A 168 27.77 19.32 -32.32
CA ALA A 168 27.32 20.44 -31.51
C ALA A 168 27.01 20.03 -30.05
N LYS A 169 26.24 18.95 -29.86
CA LYS A 169 25.84 18.46 -28.54
C LYS A 169 27.01 17.88 -27.74
N ALA A 170 27.95 17.20 -28.39
CA ALA A 170 29.20 16.79 -27.74
C ALA A 170 30.07 18.00 -27.36
N GLY A 171 30.17 19.00 -28.26
CA GLY A 171 30.87 20.26 -28.01
C GLY A 171 30.29 21.06 -26.85
N MET A 172 28.96 21.02 -26.66
CA MET A 172 28.28 21.66 -25.53
C MET A 172 28.73 21.09 -24.19
N ASP A 173 28.94 19.77 -24.10
CA ASP A 173 29.46 19.16 -22.87
C ASP A 173 30.93 19.55 -22.63
N GLY A 174 31.73 19.77 -23.69
CA GLY A 174 33.09 20.30 -23.58
C GLY A 174 33.11 21.74 -23.05
N LEU A 175 32.26 22.59 -23.61
CA LEU A 175 32.03 23.96 -23.14
C LEU A 175 31.61 23.98 -21.67
N MET A 176 30.62 23.15 -21.32
CA MET A 176 30.12 23.03 -19.94
C MET A 176 31.24 22.74 -18.94
N ARG A 177 32.09 21.73 -19.21
CA ARG A 177 33.17 21.34 -18.30
C ARG A 177 34.18 22.47 -18.08
N THR A 178 34.55 23.16 -19.17
CA THR A 178 35.50 24.27 -19.11
C THR A 178 34.94 25.43 -18.30
N VAL A 179 33.71 25.86 -18.60
CA VAL A 179 33.08 26.96 -17.85
C VAL A 179 32.89 26.59 -16.39
N ALA A 180 32.44 25.36 -16.07
CA ALA A 180 32.29 24.89 -14.69
C ALA A 180 33.58 25.01 -13.88
N LEU A 181 34.71 24.63 -14.48
CA LEU A 181 36.03 24.73 -13.86
C LEU A 181 36.42 26.19 -13.59
N GLU A 182 36.20 27.07 -14.55
CA GLU A 182 36.62 28.48 -14.48
C GLU A 182 35.78 29.30 -13.49
N VAL A 183 34.46 29.09 -13.43
CA VAL A 183 33.56 29.92 -12.60
C VAL A 183 33.18 29.28 -11.26
N GLY A 184 33.61 28.04 -11.01
CA GLY A 184 33.32 27.32 -9.77
C GLY A 184 33.81 28.04 -8.51
N GLN A 185 35.00 28.66 -8.57
CA GLN A 185 35.53 29.46 -7.45
C GLN A 185 34.71 30.73 -7.17
N ALA A 186 33.95 31.21 -8.14
CA ALA A 186 33.01 32.33 -7.98
C ALA A 186 31.61 31.88 -7.53
N GLY A 187 31.44 30.63 -7.08
CA GLY A 187 30.17 30.12 -6.54
C GLY A 187 29.11 29.76 -7.61
N VAL A 188 29.50 29.73 -8.88
CA VAL A 188 28.64 29.37 -10.01
C VAL A 188 28.89 27.92 -10.40
N THR A 189 27.83 27.11 -10.51
CA THR A 189 27.93 25.73 -11.01
C THR A 189 27.38 25.64 -12.42
N VAL A 190 28.06 24.89 -13.29
CA VAL A 190 27.59 24.61 -14.66
C VAL A 190 27.53 23.10 -14.84
N ASN A 191 26.38 22.58 -15.24
CA ASN A 191 26.15 21.15 -15.46
C ASN A 191 25.42 20.93 -16.79
N SER A 192 25.44 19.69 -17.27
CA SER A 192 24.73 19.28 -18.48
C SER A 192 23.78 18.12 -18.18
N VAL A 193 22.61 18.15 -18.80
CA VAL A 193 21.66 17.03 -18.82
C VAL A 193 21.58 16.56 -20.27
N ALA A 194 21.75 15.26 -20.49
CA ALA A 194 21.73 14.63 -21.81
C ALA A 194 20.47 13.76 -21.96
N PRO A 195 19.35 14.30 -22.50
CA PRO A 195 18.16 13.50 -22.74
C PRO A 195 18.40 12.41 -23.79
N GLY A 196 17.76 11.26 -23.59
CA GLY A 196 17.55 10.25 -24.64
C GLY A 196 16.29 10.56 -25.46
N TRP A 197 15.61 9.53 -25.96
CA TRP A 197 14.36 9.72 -26.71
C TRP A 197 13.21 10.17 -25.80
N ILE A 198 12.86 11.46 -25.86
CA ILE A 198 11.73 12.05 -25.11
C ILE A 198 10.60 12.43 -26.08
N ALA A 199 9.41 11.89 -25.82
CA ALA A 199 8.20 12.21 -26.55
C ALA A 199 7.76 13.65 -26.25
N THR A 200 8.17 14.56 -27.13
CA THR A 200 7.87 15.99 -27.12
C THR A 200 7.31 16.41 -28.49
N GLY A 201 6.76 17.62 -28.59
CA GLY A 201 6.28 18.15 -29.87
C GLY A 201 7.38 18.35 -30.92
N SER A 202 8.65 18.31 -30.53
CA SER A 202 9.82 18.44 -31.40
C SER A 202 10.39 17.11 -31.88
N GLN A 203 9.81 15.97 -31.46
CA GLN A 203 10.34 14.65 -31.81
C GLN A 203 10.04 14.31 -33.28
N LEU A 204 11.06 13.93 -34.05
CA LEU A 204 10.91 13.51 -35.46
C LEU A 204 10.38 12.06 -35.57
N PRO A 205 9.77 11.66 -36.70
CA PRO A 205 9.29 10.28 -36.92
C PRO A 205 10.39 9.22 -36.80
N GLU A 206 11.58 9.51 -37.30
CA GLU A 206 12.75 8.61 -37.23
C GLU A 206 13.22 8.42 -35.79
N GLU A 207 13.20 9.49 -34.99
CA GLU A 207 13.48 9.43 -33.55
C GLU A 207 12.42 8.64 -32.78
N ALA A 208 11.15 8.70 -33.23
CA ALA A 208 10.08 7.87 -32.68
C ALA A 208 10.32 6.39 -32.92
N ALA A 209 10.76 6.04 -34.12
CA ALA A 209 11.15 4.68 -34.48
C ALA A 209 12.37 4.22 -33.66
N ALA A 210 13.39 5.07 -33.53
CA ALA A 210 14.55 4.81 -32.68
C ALA A 210 14.16 4.59 -31.20
N GLY A 211 13.17 5.32 -30.71
CA GLY A 211 12.60 5.16 -29.37
C GLY A 211 12.05 3.76 -29.07
N VAL A 212 11.56 3.03 -30.09
CA VAL A 212 11.09 1.63 -29.95
C VAL A 212 12.22 0.67 -29.64
N HIS A 213 13.45 1.00 -30.02
CA HIS A 213 14.63 0.17 -29.77
C HIS A 213 15.27 0.39 -28.39
N THR A 214 14.68 1.28 -27.56
CA THR A 214 15.05 1.36 -26.13
C THR A 214 14.54 0.13 -25.38
N PRO A 215 15.14 -0.26 -24.24
CA PRO A 215 14.65 -1.38 -23.42
C PRO A 215 13.17 -1.27 -23.00
N VAL A 216 12.61 -0.05 -22.98
CA VAL A 216 11.21 0.24 -22.62
C VAL A 216 10.27 0.14 -23.84
N GLY A 217 10.80 -0.01 -25.05
CA GLY A 217 10.02 -0.19 -26.27
C GLY A 217 9.32 1.07 -26.79
N ARG A 218 9.68 2.26 -26.29
CA ARG A 218 9.08 3.55 -26.68
C ARG A 218 9.90 4.75 -26.21
N SER A 219 9.74 5.91 -26.85
CA SER A 219 10.19 7.20 -26.31
C SER A 219 9.54 7.49 -24.95
N GLN A 220 10.31 8.06 -24.02
CA GLN A 220 9.79 8.39 -22.70
C GLN A 220 8.80 9.55 -22.79
N ARG A 221 7.61 9.34 -22.23
CA ARG A 221 6.59 10.37 -22.02
C ARG A 221 6.66 10.81 -20.56
N PRO A 222 6.51 12.10 -20.22
CA PRO A 222 6.37 12.51 -18.84
C PRO A 222 5.00 12.06 -18.30
N ARG A 223 4.87 10.79 -17.87
CA ARG A 223 3.64 10.21 -17.27
C ARG A 223 3.78 8.85 -16.56
N LEU A 224 5.02 8.41 -16.28
CA LEU A 224 5.25 7.14 -15.56
C LEU A 224 4.56 7.11 -14.18
N ARG A 225 4.53 8.26 -13.49
CA ARG A 225 3.90 8.41 -12.17
C ARG A 225 2.44 7.98 -12.15
N THR A 226 1.65 8.39 -13.13
CA THR A 226 0.20 8.10 -13.17
C THR A 226 -0.06 6.61 -13.44
N ILE A 227 0.73 5.98 -14.31
CA ILE A 227 0.60 4.55 -14.62
C ILE A 227 0.98 3.69 -13.42
N VAL A 228 2.08 4.02 -12.74
CA VAL A 228 2.51 3.32 -11.52
C VAL A 228 1.48 3.50 -10.41
N LEU A 229 0.99 4.74 -10.19
CA LEU A 229 -0.01 5.02 -9.16
C LEU A 229 -1.34 4.30 -9.44
N ALA A 230 -1.78 4.23 -10.70
CA ALA A 230 -2.96 3.48 -11.09
C ALA A 230 -2.78 1.97 -10.86
N GLY A 231 -1.62 1.42 -11.23
CA GLY A 231 -1.29 0.01 -11.03
C GLY A 231 -1.25 -0.37 -9.54
N VAL A 232 -0.57 0.42 -8.71
CA VAL A 232 -0.49 0.20 -7.25
C VAL A 232 -1.88 0.29 -6.60
N THR A 233 -2.67 1.31 -6.98
CA THR A 233 -4.04 1.46 -6.46
C THR A 233 -4.90 0.24 -6.81
N LEU A 234 -4.83 -0.23 -8.06
CA LEU A 234 -5.57 -1.40 -8.50
C LEU A 234 -5.21 -2.65 -7.70
N VAL A 235 -3.92 -2.90 -7.46
CA VAL A 235 -3.45 -4.04 -6.64
C VAL A 235 -3.97 -3.96 -5.21
N ILE A 236 -3.92 -2.78 -4.58
CA ILE A 236 -4.44 -2.56 -3.22
C ILE A 236 -5.95 -2.85 -3.16
N VAL A 237 -6.71 -2.29 -4.10
CA VAL A 237 -8.17 -2.48 -4.17
C VAL A 237 -8.53 -3.95 -4.34
N LEU A 238 -7.92 -4.64 -5.31
CA LEU A 238 -8.20 -6.05 -5.56
C LEU A 238 -7.86 -6.93 -4.35
N THR A 239 -6.74 -6.63 -3.68
CA THR A 239 -6.33 -7.35 -2.46
C THR A 239 -7.33 -7.14 -1.33
N CYS A 240 -7.70 -5.89 -1.05
CA CYS A 240 -8.65 -5.56 0.02
C CYS A 240 -10.03 -6.18 -0.24
N VAL A 241 -10.56 -6.08 -1.47
CA VAL A 241 -11.85 -6.68 -1.83
C VAL A 241 -11.82 -8.20 -1.65
N ARG A 242 -10.75 -8.87 -2.09
CA ARG A 242 -10.58 -10.32 -1.92
C ARG A 242 -10.53 -10.72 -0.45
N LEU A 243 -9.84 -9.95 0.39
CA LEU A 243 -9.79 -10.18 1.84
C LEU A 243 -11.15 -9.95 2.52
N GLY A 244 -11.93 -8.95 2.05
CA GLY A 244 -13.29 -8.71 2.53
C GLY A 244 -14.22 -9.90 2.26
N PHE A 245 -14.24 -10.42 1.02
CA PHE A 245 -15.03 -11.61 0.68
C PHE A 245 -14.56 -12.86 1.42
N TRP A 246 -13.26 -13.01 1.64
CA TRP A 246 -12.74 -14.12 2.44
C TRP A 246 -13.23 -14.08 3.89
N GLN A 247 -13.33 -12.90 4.51
CA GLN A 247 -13.91 -12.76 5.84
C GLN A 247 -15.42 -13.08 5.85
N LEU A 248 -16.18 -12.67 4.84
CA LEU A 248 -17.60 -13.03 4.72
C LEU A 248 -17.81 -14.54 4.54
N ALA A 249 -16.95 -15.20 3.75
CA ALA A 249 -16.99 -16.65 3.60
C ALA A 249 -16.72 -17.37 4.94
N ARG A 250 -15.78 -16.85 5.75
CA ARG A 250 -15.54 -17.35 7.11
C ARG A 250 -16.75 -17.13 8.03
N LEU A 251 -17.41 -15.97 7.94
CA LEU A 251 -18.63 -15.70 8.70
C LEU A 251 -19.72 -16.72 8.36
N HIS A 252 -20.04 -16.92 7.08
CA HIS A 252 -21.04 -17.89 6.65
C HIS A 252 -20.69 -19.32 7.11
N GLY A 253 -19.42 -19.71 7.01
CA GLY A 253 -18.97 -21.01 7.52
C GLY A 253 -19.15 -21.14 9.04
N ARG A 254 -18.90 -20.07 9.79
CA ARG A 254 -19.09 -20.03 11.24
C ARG A 254 -20.57 -20.06 11.64
N GLU A 255 -21.42 -19.32 10.92
CA GLU A 255 -22.87 -19.33 11.11
C GLU A 255 -23.48 -20.69 10.83
N ALA A 256 -23.05 -21.37 9.75
CA ALA A 256 -23.48 -22.72 9.45
C ALA A 256 -23.08 -23.72 10.54
N ALA A 257 -21.85 -23.62 11.06
CA ALA A 257 -21.40 -24.45 12.18
C ALA A 257 -22.21 -24.16 13.45
N ASN A 258 -22.43 -22.89 13.79
CA ASN A 258 -23.22 -22.48 14.95
C ASN A 258 -24.68 -22.94 14.82
N ALA A 259 -25.28 -22.87 13.63
CA ALA A 259 -26.63 -23.38 13.36
C ALA A 259 -26.71 -24.90 13.56
N GLY A 260 -25.69 -25.66 13.13
CA GLY A 260 -25.60 -27.09 13.39
C GLY A 260 -25.53 -27.42 14.88
N ILE A 261 -24.75 -26.64 15.64
CA ILE A 261 -24.65 -26.78 17.11
C ILE A 261 -26.00 -26.47 17.78
N ALA A 262 -26.63 -25.35 17.39
CA ALA A 262 -27.93 -24.95 17.92
C ALA A 262 -29.02 -26.01 17.62
N ALA A 263 -29.01 -26.60 16.41
CA ALA A 263 -29.93 -27.67 16.05
C ALA A 263 -29.70 -28.95 16.90
N ALA A 264 -28.43 -29.34 17.13
CA ALA A 264 -28.09 -30.49 17.96
C ALA A 264 -28.51 -30.31 19.43
N GLN A 265 -28.42 -29.07 19.94
CA GLN A 265 -28.86 -28.67 21.27
C GLN A 265 -30.39 -28.54 21.37
N ALA A 266 -31.08 -28.12 20.30
CA ALA A 266 -32.55 -28.02 20.29
C ALA A 266 -33.24 -29.38 20.15
N ALA A 267 -32.57 -30.37 19.55
CA ALA A 267 -33.13 -31.70 19.35
C ALA A 267 -33.51 -32.38 20.69
N PRO A 268 -34.65 -33.10 20.77
CA PRO A 268 -35.10 -33.78 21.98
C PRO A 268 -34.00 -34.68 22.56
N PRO A 269 -33.82 -34.74 23.89
CA PRO A 269 -32.78 -35.58 24.48
C PRO A 269 -33.10 -37.07 24.26
N LEU A 270 -32.10 -37.86 23.84
CA LEU A 270 -32.25 -39.31 23.63
C LEU A 270 -31.40 -40.10 24.65
N PRO A 271 -31.80 -41.32 25.01
CA PRO A 271 -30.98 -42.19 25.85
C PRO A 271 -29.58 -42.40 25.26
N LEU A 272 -28.54 -42.28 26.08
CA LEU A 272 -27.15 -42.43 25.67
C LEU A 272 -26.86 -43.74 24.92
N PRO A 273 -27.35 -44.93 25.36
CA PRO A 273 -27.13 -46.17 24.62
C PRO A 273 -27.69 -46.14 23.19
N THR A 274 -28.83 -45.47 22.98
CA THR A 274 -29.44 -45.32 21.65
C THR A 274 -28.58 -44.45 20.74
N LEU A 275 -27.99 -43.38 21.27
CA LEU A 275 -27.10 -42.50 20.50
C LEU A 275 -25.78 -43.20 20.14
N LEU A 276 -25.19 -43.92 21.08
CA LEU A 276 -23.93 -44.65 20.86
C LEU A 276 -24.10 -45.80 19.87
N ALA A 277 -25.19 -46.56 19.94
CA ALA A 277 -25.46 -47.66 19.02
C ALA A 277 -25.68 -47.18 17.56
N GLY A 278 -26.26 -45.99 17.40
CA GLY A 278 -26.56 -45.41 16.08
C GLY A 278 -25.41 -44.60 15.46
N THR A 279 -24.27 -44.46 16.14
CA THR A 279 -23.21 -43.54 15.72
C THR A 279 -21.84 -44.23 15.71
N PRO A 280 -21.24 -44.48 14.52
CA PRO A 280 -19.94 -45.13 14.41
C PRO A 280 -18.79 -44.34 15.04
N ASP A 281 -18.87 -43.01 15.00
CA ASP A 281 -17.90 -42.09 15.62
C ASP A 281 -18.56 -41.29 16.75
N PRO A 282 -18.35 -41.69 18.02
CA PRO A 282 -18.92 -40.99 19.18
C PRO A 282 -18.51 -39.53 19.31
N THR A 283 -17.40 -39.09 18.70
CA THR A 283 -16.98 -37.69 18.76
C THR A 283 -17.91 -36.76 17.95
N SER A 284 -18.64 -37.32 16.98
CA SER A 284 -19.68 -36.59 16.22
C SER A 284 -20.92 -36.26 17.05
N LEU A 285 -21.08 -36.85 18.25
CA LEU A 285 -22.15 -36.53 19.20
C LEU A 285 -21.93 -35.21 19.94
N ARG A 286 -20.87 -34.46 19.61
CA ARG A 286 -20.60 -33.15 20.20
C ARG A 286 -21.83 -32.24 20.12
N PHE A 287 -22.17 -31.60 21.23
CA PHE A 287 -23.34 -30.74 21.41
C PHE A 287 -24.71 -31.45 21.35
N ARG A 288 -24.76 -32.79 21.26
CA ARG A 288 -26.02 -33.54 21.27
C ARG A 288 -26.55 -33.71 22.69
N ARG A 289 -27.84 -33.40 22.89
CA ARG A 289 -28.52 -33.67 24.16
C ARG A 289 -28.78 -35.16 24.39
N SER A 290 -28.46 -35.63 25.59
CA SER A 290 -28.64 -37.03 25.98
C SER A 290 -29.16 -37.19 27.41
N LEU A 291 -29.78 -38.36 27.65
CA LEU A 291 -30.18 -38.86 28.96
C LEU A 291 -29.33 -40.07 29.32
N ALA A 292 -28.81 -40.11 30.54
CA ALA A 292 -28.16 -41.28 31.10
C ALA A 292 -28.69 -41.56 32.50
N THR A 293 -28.87 -42.83 32.84
CA THR A 293 -29.34 -43.26 34.16
C THR A 293 -28.30 -44.20 34.77
N GLY A 294 -27.92 -43.93 36.02
CA GLY A 294 -26.88 -44.69 36.70
C GLY A 294 -26.74 -44.29 38.17
N THR A 295 -25.66 -44.74 38.80
CA THR A 295 -25.30 -44.32 40.16
C THR A 295 -23.95 -43.62 40.11
N TYR A 296 -23.84 -42.45 40.74
CA TYR A 296 -22.55 -41.73 40.78
C TYR A 296 -21.51 -42.52 41.57
N ASP A 297 -20.27 -42.49 41.12
CA ASP A 297 -19.10 -43.03 41.79
C ASP A 297 -18.23 -41.88 42.33
N PRO A 298 -18.52 -41.38 43.54
CA PRO A 298 -17.77 -40.26 44.11
C PRO A 298 -16.32 -40.64 44.45
N THR A 299 -15.98 -41.93 44.56
CA THR A 299 -14.63 -42.36 44.93
C THR A 299 -13.58 -42.09 43.85
N HIS A 300 -14.03 -41.90 42.60
CA HIS A 300 -13.19 -41.61 41.44
C HIS A 300 -13.50 -40.24 40.81
N GLU A 301 -14.03 -39.32 41.61
CA GLU A 301 -14.28 -37.95 41.20
C GLU A 301 -12.96 -37.19 40.91
N VAL A 302 -13.00 -36.27 39.95
CA VAL A 302 -11.82 -35.49 39.52
C VAL A 302 -12.22 -34.02 39.37
N LEU A 303 -11.35 -33.12 39.84
CA LEU A 303 -11.52 -31.67 39.67
C LEU A 303 -10.80 -31.17 38.41
N LEU A 304 -11.53 -30.49 37.54
CA LEU A 304 -10.98 -29.78 36.40
C LEU A 304 -10.64 -28.35 36.85
N TYR A 305 -9.35 -28.11 37.13
CA TYR A 305 -8.91 -26.89 37.80
C TYR A 305 -8.63 -25.73 36.86
N GLY A 306 -8.64 -24.51 37.41
CA GLY A 306 -8.44 -23.27 36.63
C GLY A 306 -9.70 -22.89 35.84
N ARG A 307 -10.86 -23.05 36.45
CA ARG A 307 -12.16 -22.64 35.91
C ARG A 307 -12.67 -21.41 36.63
N SER A 308 -13.70 -20.79 36.07
CA SER A 308 -14.35 -19.61 36.65
C SER A 308 -15.85 -19.80 36.64
N SER A 309 -16.54 -19.27 37.66
CA SER A 309 -18.00 -19.24 37.69
C SER A 309 -18.55 -18.35 36.56
N ALA A 310 -19.87 -18.32 36.38
CA ALA A 310 -20.50 -17.39 35.44
C ALA A 310 -20.23 -15.91 35.79
N GLU A 311 -19.96 -15.61 37.06
CA GLU A 311 -19.65 -14.26 37.57
C GLU A 311 -18.15 -13.95 37.61
N GLY A 312 -17.29 -14.89 37.21
CA GLY A 312 -15.84 -14.69 37.13
C GLY A 312 -15.05 -15.11 38.38
N GLU A 313 -15.70 -15.77 39.35
CA GLU A 313 -15.04 -16.24 40.56
C GLU A 313 -14.17 -17.48 40.27
N PRO A 314 -12.92 -17.54 40.78
CA PRO A 314 -12.03 -18.67 40.52
C PRO A 314 -12.49 -19.94 41.26
N GLY A 315 -12.41 -21.09 40.58
CA GLY A 315 -12.79 -22.38 41.15
C GLY A 315 -12.47 -23.55 40.23
N ASP A 316 -13.10 -24.69 40.51
CA ASP A 316 -12.87 -25.95 39.80
C ASP A 316 -14.21 -26.50 39.26
N GLN A 317 -14.17 -27.26 38.17
CA GLN A 317 -15.33 -28.04 37.68
C GLN A 317 -15.26 -29.47 38.23
N VAL A 318 -16.40 -30.03 38.61
CA VAL A 318 -16.48 -31.37 39.21
C VAL A 318 -16.84 -32.42 38.16
N LEU A 319 -15.91 -33.31 37.87
CA LEU A 319 -16.13 -34.45 36.97
C LEU A 319 -16.38 -35.72 37.81
N THR A 320 -17.61 -36.22 37.82
CA THR A 320 -17.96 -37.43 38.56
C THR A 320 -18.38 -38.55 37.58
N PRO A 321 -17.76 -39.73 37.62
CA PRO A 321 -18.23 -40.89 36.87
C PRO A 321 -19.63 -41.33 37.32
N LEU A 322 -20.50 -41.62 36.35
CA LEU A 322 -21.83 -42.19 36.52
C LEU A 322 -21.81 -43.63 36.01
N ARG A 323 -21.96 -44.60 36.91
CA ARG A 323 -22.00 -46.03 36.60
C ARG A 323 -23.35 -46.41 35.99
N LEU A 324 -23.34 -46.82 34.74
CA LEU A 324 -24.53 -47.18 33.96
C LEU A 324 -24.95 -48.64 34.23
N ALA A 325 -26.17 -48.99 33.82
CA ALA A 325 -26.74 -50.32 34.04
C ALA A 325 -26.00 -51.44 33.29
N ASP A 326 -25.31 -51.13 32.19
CA ASP A 326 -24.51 -52.08 31.41
C ASP A 326 -23.09 -52.30 31.97
N GLY A 327 -22.76 -51.65 33.10
CA GLY A 327 -21.46 -51.74 33.75
C GLY A 327 -20.41 -50.77 33.21
N THR A 328 -20.73 -49.97 32.19
CA THR A 328 -19.85 -48.88 31.71
C THR A 328 -20.03 -47.61 32.55
N GLY A 329 -19.07 -46.69 32.48
CA GLY A 329 -19.13 -45.39 33.11
C GLY A 329 -19.30 -44.24 32.11
N LEU A 330 -20.03 -43.20 32.52
CA LEU A 330 -20.09 -41.92 31.82
C LEU A 330 -19.48 -40.85 32.72
N VAL A 331 -18.48 -40.12 32.26
CA VAL A 331 -17.98 -38.95 33.01
C VAL A 331 -18.99 -37.81 32.87
N VAL A 332 -19.48 -37.30 33.99
CA VAL A 332 -20.42 -36.16 34.05
C VAL A 332 -19.71 -34.95 34.63
N ASP A 333 -19.61 -33.88 33.85
CA ASP A 333 -19.26 -32.56 34.38
C ASP A 333 -20.50 -31.99 35.07
N ARG A 334 -20.47 -32.04 36.40
CA ARG A 334 -21.57 -31.61 37.28
C ARG A 334 -21.63 -30.09 37.46
N GLY A 335 -20.56 -29.37 37.11
CA GLY A 335 -20.51 -27.92 37.25
C GLY A 335 -19.42 -27.40 38.18
N TRP A 336 -19.48 -26.09 38.41
CA TRP A 336 -18.45 -25.33 39.11
C TRP A 336 -18.62 -25.36 40.63
N ILE A 337 -17.49 -25.39 41.34
CA ILE A 337 -17.39 -25.23 42.79
C ILE A 337 -16.27 -24.22 43.12
N PRO A 338 -16.34 -23.53 44.27
CA PRO A 338 -15.26 -22.68 44.75
C PRO A 338 -13.94 -23.44 44.93
N LEU A 339 -12.80 -22.73 44.94
CA LEU A 339 -11.48 -23.33 45.17
C LEU A 339 -11.38 -24.10 46.50
N ASN A 340 -10.41 -25.02 46.56
CA ASN A 340 -10.00 -25.77 47.76
C ASN A 340 -11.04 -26.74 48.33
N GLN A 341 -11.97 -27.22 47.50
CA GLN A 341 -12.83 -28.33 47.85
C GLN A 341 -12.04 -29.65 47.76
N GLY A 342 -12.19 -30.51 48.75
CA GLY A 342 -11.58 -31.84 48.75
C GLY A 342 -12.24 -32.77 47.73
N VAL A 343 -11.60 -33.91 47.46
CA VAL A 343 -12.13 -34.99 46.61
C VAL A 343 -12.26 -36.26 47.48
N PRO A 344 -13.45 -36.90 47.56
CA PRO A 344 -14.72 -36.49 46.96
C PRO A 344 -15.26 -35.17 47.54
N VAL A 345 -15.95 -34.39 46.73
CA VAL A 345 -16.61 -33.17 47.18
C VAL A 345 -17.71 -33.51 48.19
N ALA A 346 -17.75 -32.76 49.29
CA ALA A 346 -18.67 -32.98 50.41
C ALA A 346 -19.68 -31.83 50.54
N GLY A 347 -20.58 -31.95 51.52
CA GLY A 347 -21.54 -30.90 51.85
C GLY A 347 -22.56 -30.67 50.73
N GLU A 348 -22.79 -29.41 50.37
CA GLU A 348 -23.81 -29.03 49.38
C GLU A 348 -23.53 -29.58 47.97
N ALA A 349 -22.25 -29.76 47.61
CA ALA A 349 -21.83 -30.27 46.30
C ALA A 349 -21.84 -31.81 46.21
N ALA A 350 -22.16 -32.53 47.30
CA ALA A 350 -22.18 -33.99 47.31
C ALA A 350 -23.14 -34.58 46.26
N VAL A 351 -22.77 -35.75 45.73
CA VAL A 351 -23.63 -36.50 44.79
C VAL A 351 -24.95 -36.91 45.46
N PRO A 352 -26.09 -36.95 44.73
CA PRO A 352 -27.30 -37.58 45.22
C PRO A 352 -27.09 -39.09 45.46
N THR A 353 -27.77 -39.63 46.46
CA THR A 353 -27.73 -41.06 46.78
C THR A 353 -28.69 -41.86 45.89
N GLY A 354 -28.26 -43.04 45.45
CA GLY A 354 -29.07 -43.96 44.66
C GLY A 354 -29.01 -43.68 43.15
N THR A 355 -30.01 -44.18 42.43
CA THR A 355 -30.08 -44.04 40.97
C THR A 355 -30.47 -42.62 40.57
N VAL A 356 -29.68 -42.03 39.68
CA VAL A 356 -29.86 -40.69 39.12
C VAL A 356 -30.03 -40.77 37.61
N THR A 357 -31.01 -40.04 37.07
CA THR A 357 -31.10 -39.74 35.65
C THR A 357 -30.54 -38.34 35.39
N VAL A 358 -29.44 -38.27 34.65
CA VAL A 358 -28.81 -37.02 34.22
C VAL A 358 -29.27 -36.66 32.81
N ALA A 359 -29.52 -35.38 32.59
CA ALA A 359 -29.82 -34.79 31.30
C ALA A 359 -28.77 -33.71 31.00
N GLY A 360 -28.10 -33.82 29.87
CA GLY A 360 -27.01 -32.92 29.53
C GLY A 360 -26.64 -32.93 28.07
N VAL A 361 -25.52 -32.30 27.76
CA VAL A 361 -24.99 -32.15 26.40
C VAL A 361 -23.67 -32.92 26.30
N LEU A 362 -23.53 -33.76 25.27
CA LEU A 362 -22.35 -34.57 25.09
C LEU A 362 -21.21 -33.77 24.47
N PHE A 363 -19.99 -34.06 24.92
CA PHE A 363 -18.76 -33.49 24.39
C PHE A 363 -17.69 -34.60 24.21
N PRO A 364 -16.88 -34.53 23.14
CA PRO A 364 -15.69 -35.36 23.02
C PRO A 364 -14.62 -34.91 24.02
N PRO A 365 -13.68 -35.79 24.40
CA PRO A 365 -12.55 -35.41 25.26
C PRO A 365 -11.67 -34.33 24.61
N ASP A 366 -11.01 -33.53 25.45
CA ASP A 366 -10.07 -32.49 25.01
C ASP A 366 -8.72 -33.08 24.54
N ALA A 367 -8.39 -34.30 24.97
CA ALA A 367 -7.18 -35.04 24.61
C ALA A 367 -7.53 -36.41 24.04
N VAL A 368 -6.85 -36.81 22.96
CA VAL A 368 -7.15 -38.03 22.20
C VAL A 368 -6.18 -39.18 22.52
N ALA A 369 -5.01 -38.88 23.10
CA ALA A 369 -3.98 -39.89 23.38
C ALA A 369 -4.05 -40.37 24.82
N ALA A 370 -4.11 -41.69 25.02
CA ALA A 370 -3.92 -42.29 26.33
C ALA A 370 -2.50 -41.98 26.85
N PRO A 371 -2.32 -41.68 28.15
CA PRO A 371 -0.99 -41.50 28.72
C PRO A 371 -0.12 -42.74 28.48
N THR A 372 1.11 -42.54 28.00
CA THR A 372 2.09 -43.62 27.88
C THR A 372 2.77 -43.82 29.24
N GLY A 373 2.32 -44.82 30.02
CA GLY A 373 2.90 -45.15 31.33
C GLY A 373 1.92 -45.83 32.28
N THR A 374 2.38 -46.20 33.47
CA THR A 374 1.54 -46.75 34.54
C THR A 374 0.64 -45.63 35.10
N PRO A 375 -0.69 -45.74 35.04
CA PRO A 375 -1.60 -44.68 35.49
C PRO A 375 -1.45 -44.46 37.00
N SER A 376 -1.19 -43.20 37.40
CA SER A 376 -1.30 -42.78 38.80
C SER A 376 -2.70 -42.18 39.02
N PRO A 377 -3.35 -42.41 40.17
CA PRO A 377 -4.64 -41.79 40.48
C PRO A 377 -4.56 -40.27 40.36
N VAL A 378 -5.48 -39.69 39.59
CA VAL A 378 -5.64 -38.25 39.42
C VAL A 378 -6.86 -37.75 40.17
N GLN A 379 -6.63 -36.69 40.94
CA GLN A 379 -7.69 -35.92 41.60
C GLN A 379 -7.91 -34.56 40.94
N ARG A 380 -6.94 -34.06 40.15
CA ARG A 380 -7.00 -32.76 39.48
C ARG A 380 -6.39 -32.79 38.08
N ILE A 381 -7.06 -32.21 37.09
CA ILE A 381 -6.63 -32.14 35.68
C ILE A 381 -6.93 -30.76 35.07
N THR A 382 -6.26 -30.36 33.99
CA THR A 382 -6.48 -29.06 33.29
C THR A 382 -7.42 -29.12 32.09
N LYS A 383 -7.60 -30.32 31.54
CA LYS A 383 -8.37 -30.63 30.34
C LYS A 383 -9.13 -31.93 30.58
N VAL A 384 -10.29 -32.11 29.95
CA VAL A 384 -11.05 -33.35 30.10
C VAL A 384 -10.36 -34.46 29.32
N ASP A 385 -9.54 -35.25 30.01
CA ASP A 385 -8.83 -36.40 29.47
C ASP A 385 -9.48 -37.71 29.95
N LEU A 386 -10.32 -38.29 29.08
CA LEU A 386 -11.01 -39.54 29.39
C LEU A 386 -10.05 -40.74 29.44
N GLY A 387 -8.91 -40.70 28.75
CA GLY A 387 -7.91 -41.76 28.85
C GLY A 387 -7.30 -41.81 30.25
N GLN A 388 -6.96 -40.64 30.80
CA GLN A 388 -6.41 -40.50 32.15
C GLN A 388 -7.43 -40.86 33.23
N ILE A 389 -8.68 -40.38 33.11
CA ILE A 389 -9.76 -40.71 34.05
C ILE A 389 -10.14 -42.20 33.95
N GLY A 390 -10.22 -42.75 32.74
CA GLY A 390 -10.58 -44.16 32.53
C GLY A 390 -9.58 -45.14 33.13
N ALA A 391 -8.30 -44.77 33.15
CA ALA A 391 -7.23 -45.66 33.60
C ALA A 391 -7.23 -45.95 35.11
N GLN A 392 -7.91 -45.14 35.93
CA GLN A 392 -8.10 -45.38 37.36
C GLN A 392 -9.44 -46.04 37.71
N LEU A 393 -10.32 -46.27 36.73
CA LEU A 393 -11.65 -46.81 36.96
C LEU A 393 -11.65 -48.34 36.86
N PRO A 394 -12.36 -49.05 37.75
CA PRO A 394 -12.49 -50.51 37.68
C PRO A 394 -13.50 -50.97 36.61
N TYR A 395 -13.87 -50.09 35.68
CA TYR A 395 -14.86 -50.33 34.62
C TYR A 395 -14.56 -49.45 33.40
N PRO A 396 -14.93 -49.89 32.18
CA PRO A 396 -14.75 -49.10 30.97
C PRO A 396 -15.64 -47.86 30.99
N ILE A 397 -15.19 -46.78 30.35
CA ILE A 397 -15.99 -45.56 30.17
C ILE A 397 -16.33 -45.32 28.71
N VAL A 398 -17.46 -44.67 28.48
CA VAL A 398 -17.85 -44.24 27.13
C VAL A 398 -16.92 -43.11 26.64
N PRO A 399 -16.63 -43.03 25.33
CA PRO A 399 -15.65 -42.09 24.77
C PRO A 399 -16.17 -40.65 24.61
N VAL A 400 -17.13 -40.24 25.45
CA VAL A 400 -17.72 -38.90 25.52
C VAL A 400 -17.98 -38.57 26.99
N TYR A 401 -17.97 -37.28 27.34
CA TYR A 401 -18.44 -36.83 28.65
C TYR A 401 -19.74 -36.02 28.49
N LEU A 402 -20.50 -35.93 29.57
CA LEU A 402 -21.77 -35.21 29.61
C LEU A 402 -21.63 -33.95 30.44
N LEU A 403 -21.88 -32.81 29.82
CA LEU A 403 -22.02 -31.52 30.48
C LEU A 403 -23.43 -31.44 31.08
N LEU A 404 -23.54 -31.48 32.41
CA LEU A 404 -24.82 -31.57 33.11
C LEU A 404 -25.66 -30.31 32.86
N GLN A 405 -26.95 -30.49 32.57
CA GLN A 405 -27.92 -29.39 32.43
C GLN A 405 -29.10 -29.55 33.39
N ASN A 406 -29.44 -30.78 33.76
CA ASN A 406 -30.42 -31.09 34.79
C ASN A 406 -30.23 -32.55 35.26
N GLN A 407 -30.73 -32.90 36.44
CA GLN A 407 -30.77 -34.28 36.92
C GLN A 407 -31.98 -34.55 37.82
N ARG A 408 -32.35 -35.83 37.94
CA ARG A 408 -33.35 -36.35 38.88
C ARG A 408 -32.79 -37.52 39.68
N PRO A 409 -32.81 -37.52 41.02
CA PRO A 409 -33.21 -36.40 41.89
C PRO A 409 -32.32 -35.15 41.70
N SER A 410 -32.89 -33.98 41.98
CA SER A 410 -32.14 -32.72 41.93
C SER A 410 -31.04 -32.72 42.98
N GLN A 411 -29.99 -31.94 42.75
CA GLN A 411 -28.96 -31.71 43.76
C GLN A 411 -29.56 -31.07 45.02
N ARG A 412 -28.93 -31.30 46.18
CA ARG A 412 -29.47 -30.88 47.49
C ARG A 412 -29.35 -29.37 47.73
N GLY A 413 -28.33 -28.74 47.19
CA GLY A 413 -28.03 -27.32 47.39
C GLY A 413 -27.79 -26.55 46.08
N ALA A 414 -27.19 -25.36 46.18
CA ALA A 414 -26.87 -24.53 45.02
C ALA A 414 -25.64 -25.02 44.24
N LEU A 415 -24.79 -25.84 44.88
CA LEU A 415 -23.56 -26.36 44.29
C LEU A 415 -23.67 -27.83 43.86
N PRO A 416 -22.91 -28.25 42.83
CA PRO A 416 -22.15 -27.40 41.91
C PRO A 416 -23.05 -26.48 41.08
N GLU A 417 -22.55 -25.29 40.73
CA GLU A 417 -23.23 -24.39 39.81
C GLU A 417 -23.21 -25.02 38.42
N LEU A 418 -24.39 -25.29 37.83
CA LEU A 418 -24.49 -25.99 36.56
C LEU A 418 -23.68 -25.27 35.47
N PRO A 419 -22.88 -26.00 34.69
CA PRO A 419 -22.02 -25.39 33.70
C PRO A 419 -22.85 -24.77 32.57
N PRO A 420 -22.59 -23.51 32.20
CA PRO A 420 -23.30 -22.88 31.09
C PRO A 420 -22.88 -23.54 29.77
N LEU A 421 -23.81 -23.57 28.80
CA LEU A 421 -23.45 -23.97 27.45
C LEU A 421 -22.49 -22.95 26.84
N PRO A 422 -21.46 -23.38 26.09
CA PRO A 422 -20.55 -22.46 25.42
C PRO A 422 -21.32 -21.50 24.49
N PRO A 423 -21.12 -20.18 24.58
CA PRO A 423 -21.84 -19.22 23.76
C PRO A 423 -21.47 -19.38 22.28
N LEU A 424 -22.48 -19.31 21.41
CA LEU A 424 -22.29 -19.33 19.97
C LEU A 424 -21.95 -17.92 19.48
N THR A 425 -20.67 -17.62 19.33
CA THR A 425 -20.19 -16.38 18.73
C THR A 425 -19.81 -16.57 17.26
N ASN A 426 -20.18 -15.59 16.45
CA ASN A 426 -19.77 -15.47 15.06
C ASN A 426 -18.38 -14.83 14.92
N GLY A 427 -17.80 -14.30 16.01
CA GLY A 427 -16.53 -13.58 15.97
C GLY A 427 -16.59 -12.28 15.15
N PRO A 428 -15.45 -11.60 14.99
CA PRO A 428 -15.38 -10.27 14.35
C PRO A 428 -15.32 -10.32 12.82
N HIS A 429 -15.81 -11.38 12.17
CA HIS A 429 -15.66 -11.57 10.71
C HIS A 429 -16.35 -10.45 9.90
N LEU A 430 -17.56 -10.04 10.30
CA LEU A 430 -18.29 -8.97 9.61
C LEU A 430 -17.57 -7.62 9.72
N SER A 431 -17.12 -7.25 10.92
CA SER A 431 -16.37 -5.99 11.14
C SER A 431 -15.08 -5.95 10.34
N TYR A 432 -14.35 -7.06 10.25
CA TYR A 432 -13.15 -7.13 9.43
C TYR A 432 -13.47 -7.04 7.92
N ALA A 433 -14.55 -7.65 7.46
CA ALA A 433 -14.99 -7.52 6.07
C ALA A 433 -15.27 -6.05 5.71
N LEU A 434 -16.04 -5.34 6.55
CA LEU A 434 -16.34 -3.92 6.38
C LEU A 434 -15.06 -3.06 6.39
N GLN A 435 -14.12 -3.36 7.28
CA GLN A 435 -12.83 -2.68 7.32
C GLN A 435 -12.06 -2.83 6.00
N TRP A 436 -11.96 -4.05 5.45
CA TRP A 436 -11.29 -4.28 4.18
C TRP A 436 -11.96 -3.54 3.02
N PHE A 437 -13.29 -3.53 2.95
CA PHE A 437 -13.99 -2.75 1.93
C PHE A 437 -13.74 -1.24 2.10
N SER A 438 -13.69 -0.74 3.33
CA SER A 438 -13.39 0.68 3.59
C SER A 438 -12.00 1.07 3.10
N PHE A 439 -10.98 0.22 3.26
CA PHE A 439 -9.64 0.47 2.74
C PHE A 439 -9.60 0.49 1.21
N ALA A 440 -10.36 -0.38 0.54
CA ALA A 440 -10.53 -0.33 -0.91
C ALA A 440 -11.16 1.00 -1.35
N THR A 441 -12.22 1.46 -0.67
CA THR A 441 -12.86 2.74 -0.94
C THR A 441 -11.90 3.91 -0.72
N ILE A 442 -11.15 3.93 0.38
CA ILE A 442 -10.16 4.97 0.68
C ILE A 442 -9.08 5.02 -0.41
N ALA A 443 -8.59 3.88 -0.88
CA ALA A 443 -7.60 3.82 -1.97
C ALA A 443 -8.15 4.43 -3.27
N ILE A 444 -9.39 4.10 -3.64
CA ILE A 444 -10.06 4.67 -4.83
C ILE A 444 -10.25 6.18 -4.68
N VAL A 445 -10.77 6.63 -3.53
CA VAL A 445 -11.00 8.06 -3.26
C VAL A 445 -9.68 8.81 -3.25
N GLY A 446 -8.65 8.28 -2.58
CA GLY A 446 -7.31 8.86 -2.55
C GLY A 446 -6.72 9.00 -3.95
N TYR A 447 -6.85 7.98 -4.80
CA TYR A 447 -6.44 8.04 -6.19
C TYR A 447 -7.18 9.12 -6.99
N VAL A 448 -8.51 9.21 -6.85
CA VAL A 448 -9.32 10.25 -7.51
C VAL A 448 -8.95 11.65 -7.02
N VAL A 449 -8.71 11.83 -5.72
CA VAL A 449 -8.26 13.11 -5.14
C VAL A 449 -6.90 13.50 -5.70
N LEU A 450 -5.95 12.56 -5.77
CA LEU A 450 -4.62 12.80 -6.35
C LEU A 450 -4.72 13.16 -7.84
N LEU A 451 -5.53 12.43 -8.62
CA LEU A 451 -5.76 12.77 -10.03
C LEU A 451 -6.45 14.13 -10.21
N ARG A 452 -7.42 14.46 -9.36
CA ARG A 452 -8.11 15.75 -9.41
C ARG A 452 -7.17 16.89 -9.02
N ARG A 453 -6.26 16.66 -8.07
CA ARG A 453 -5.21 17.61 -7.70
C ARG A 453 -4.24 17.80 -8.85
N ASP A 454 -3.72 16.72 -9.43
CA ASP A 454 -2.84 16.77 -10.61
C ASP A 454 -3.50 17.51 -11.77
N ARG A 455 -4.78 17.21 -12.06
CA ARG A 455 -5.54 17.89 -13.11
C ARG A 455 -5.83 19.34 -12.77
N ARG A 456 -6.10 19.69 -11.51
CA ARG A 456 -6.24 21.09 -11.08
C ARG A 456 -4.92 21.83 -11.24
N ASP A 457 -3.80 21.22 -10.87
CA ASP A 457 -2.47 21.80 -11.01
C ASP A 457 -2.07 21.93 -12.49
N GLU A 458 -2.54 21.04 -13.37
CA GLU A 458 -2.40 21.13 -14.83
C GLU A 458 -3.31 22.21 -15.44
N VAL A 459 -4.58 22.28 -15.02
CA VAL A 459 -5.56 23.27 -15.53
C VAL A 459 -5.24 24.68 -15.03
N ALA A 460 -4.83 24.84 -13.76
CA ALA A 460 -4.36 26.10 -13.21
C ALA A 460 -3.11 26.60 -13.93
N ALA A 461 -2.26 25.70 -14.43
CA ALA A 461 -1.08 26.06 -15.21
C ALA A 461 -1.38 26.43 -16.69
N VAL A 462 -2.66 26.41 -17.13
CA VAL A 462 -3.07 26.64 -18.53
C VAL A 462 -4.24 27.65 -18.65
N ALA A 463 -4.91 28.01 -17.56
CA ALA A 463 -6.01 28.99 -17.60
C ALA A 463 -5.45 30.43 -17.66
N PRO A 464 -5.92 31.31 -18.57
CA PRO A 464 -5.45 32.71 -18.64
C PRO A 464 -5.94 33.53 -17.43
N PRO A 465 -5.23 34.59 -17.02
CA PRO A 465 -5.60 35.40 -15.86
C PRO A 465 -6.93 36.13 -16.14
N GLY A 466 -8.01 35.71 -15.48
CA GLY A 466 -9.33 36.34 -15.55
C GLY A 466 -9.43 37.52 -14.58
N GLY A 467 -9.81 38.68 -15.12
CA GLY A 467 -9.88 39.97 -14.43
C GLY A 467 -10.96 40.11 -13.37
N GLU A 468 -10.74 41.08 -12.49
CA GLU A 468 -11.72 41.56 -11.52
C GLU A 468 -12.72 42.52 -12.19
N GLU A 469 -14.01 42.28 -11.94
CA GLU A 469 -15.08 43.27 -12.10
C GLU A 469 -14.91 44.38 -11.05
N VAL A 470 -14.94 45.63 -11.52
CA VAL A 470 -15.50 46.80 -10.83
C VAL A 470 -16.48 47.48 -11.79
#